data_AF-A0A2A6CZI4-F1
#
_entry.id   AF-A0A2A6CZI4-F1
#
_cell.length_a   1.000
_cell.length_b   1.000
_cell.length_c   1.000
_cell.angle_alpha   90.00
_cell.angle_beta   90.00
_cell.angle_gamma   90.00
#
_symmetry.space_group_name_H-M   'P 1'
#
loop_
_entity.id
_entity.type
_entity.pdbx_description
1 polymer ?
#
loop_
_entity_poly.entity_id
_entity_poly.type
_entity_poly.pdbx_seq_one_letter_code
_entity_poly.pdbx_strand_id
1 'polypeptide(L)'
;METDTNFAYRFHANASTAAQLPYVFYSFYLLEIFFHSLFPLFSPLVVSTVYKTTLLHRNFRLFFCITMVQNDIAILSRFILLFYQYTGTPVHDYDYLLIGAQVYREIYFALCTLIVFAGCADRLVATVYWEWYEGASDGTLLVLVALYFTIYTPSIVMALCCFYRIIDQLQYLILIGTTQSISILMLLYTRYFNFRTLSALRRWRNSQYCLTKAFQIGENIRILKIIQLMTISTVFFNGIASTLLLSFHFIDHSLLIRYVIGSFFDLWTSIYGIFYMYLSVRADRVFMQNISEFRILRICAPLQEEESVSIERHRGVEDTTRTYFLQLNKSWN
;
A
#
# COMPACT_ATOMS: atom_id res chain seq x y z
N MET A 1 0.98 -15.35 -40.41
CA MET A 1 -0.34 -15.29 -39.73
C MET A 1 -0.34 -16.15 -38.45
N GLU A 2 0.77 -16.16 -37.70
CA GLU A 2 0.93 -16.79 -36.36
C GLU A 2 1.02 -15.73 -35.24
N THR A 3 0.74 -14.47 -35.57
CA THR A 3 0.86 -13.33 -34.66
C THR A 3 -0.34 -13.16 -33.72
N ASP A 4 -1.51 -13.68 -34.09
CA ASP A 4 -2.77 -13.41 -33.35
C ASP A 4 -2.97 -14.27 -32.10
N THR A 5 -2.41 -15.49 -32.07
CA THR A 5 -2.49 -16.36 -30.88
C THR A 5 -1.70 -15.81 -29.70
N ASN A 6 -0.65 -15.02 -29.98
CA ASN A 6 0.19 -14.40 -28.97
C ASN A 6 -0.50 -13.22 -28.26
N PHE A 7 -1.44 -12.52 -28.92
CA PHE A 7 -2.17 -11.41 -28.32
C PHE A 7 -3.34 -11.90 -27.45
N ALA A 8 -4.08 -12.92 -27.91
CA ALA A 8 -5.14 -13.55 -27.13
C ALA A 8 -4.63 -14.20 -25.83
N TYR A 9 -3.39 -14.71 -25.80
CA TYR A 9 -2.76 -15.20 -24.56
C TYR A 9 -2.45 -14.08 -23.54
N ARG A 10 -2.40 -12.80 -23.97
CA ARG A 10 -2.13 -11.64 -23.08
C ARG A 10 -3.32 -11.30 -22.20
N PHE A 11 -4.51 -11.70 -22.62
CA PHE A 11 -5.74 -11.49 -21.89
C PHE A 11 -6.23 -12.87 -21.47
N HIS A 12 -6.36 -13.13 -20.17
CA HIS A 12 -7.02 -14.36 -19.68
C HIS A 12 -8.53 -14.40 -20.04
N ALA A 13 -8.95 -13.69 -21.08
CA ALA A 13 -10.29 -13.53 -21.61
C ALA A 13 -10.47 -14.55 -22.74
N ASN A 14 -11.00 -15.72 -22.41
CA ASN A 14 -11.52 -16.61 -23.43
C ASN A 14 -12.94 -17.02 -23.02
N ALA A 15 -13.94 -16.30 -23.54
CA ALA A 15 -15.35 -16.57 -23.29
C ALA A 15 -15.71 -18.04 -23.59
N SER A 16 -15.01 -18.66 -24.55
CA SER A 16 -15.10 -20.08 -24.88
C SER A 16 -14.72 -21.02 -23.72
N THR A 17 -13.76 -20.62 -22.88
CA THR A 17 -13.36 -21.39 -21.68
C THR A 17 -14.34 -21.13 -20.53
N ALA A 18 -14.79 -19.89 -20.37
CA ALA A 18 -15.82 -19.56 -19.38
C ALA A 18 -17.10 -20.37 -19.63
N ALA A 19 -17.45 -20.65 -20.90
CA ALA A 19 -18.58 -21.48 -21.27
C ALA A 19 -18.47 -22.95 -20.80
N GLN A 20 -17.26 -23.45 -20.49
CA GLN A 20 -17.08 -24.81 -19.96
C GLN A 20 -17.45 -24.91 -18.47
N LEU A 21 -17.22 -23.85 -17.69
CA LEU A 21 -17.53 -23.77 -16.25
C LEU A 21 -18.20 -22.43 -15.88
N PRO A 22 -19.37 -22.10 -16.46
CA PRO A 22 -19.93 -20.75 -16.40
C PRO A 22 -20.22 -20.30 -14.96
N TYR A 23 -20.76 -21.19 -14.13
CA TYR A 23 -21.09 -20.86 -12.74
C TYR A 23 -19.86 -20.51 -11.90
N VAL A 24 -18.71 -21.15 -12.15
CA VAL A 24 -17.47 -20.88 -11.41
C VAL A 24 -16.93 -19.50 -11.78
N PHE A 25 -16.77 -19.22 -13.07
CA PHE A 25 -16.26 -17.94 -13.54
C PHE A 25 -17.20 -16.77 -13.20
N TYR A 26 -18.51 -16.94 -13.33
CA TYR A 26 -19.46 -15.91 -12.92
C TYR A 26 -19.43 -15.64 -11.42
N SER A 27 -19.23 -16.66 -10.59
CA SER A 27 -19.05 -16.47 -9.15
C SER A 27 -17.78 -15.66 -8.85
N PHE A 28 -16.67 -15.96 -9.53
CA PHE A 28 -15.44 -15.19 -9.39
C PHE A 28 -15.62 -13.73 -9.83
N TYR A 29 -16.21 -13.48 -11.00
CA TYR A 29 -16.46 -12.12 -11.48
C TYR A 29 -17.38 -11.33 -10.55
N LEU A 30 -18.45 -11.94 -10.05
CA LEU A 30 -19.37 -11.28 -9.11
C LEU A 30 -18.67 -10.90 -7.80
N LEU A 31 -17.89 -11.82 -7.22
CA LEU A 31 -17.13 -11.55 -5.99
C LEU A 31 -16.06 -10.48 -6.23
N GLU A 32 -15.35 -10.56 -7.34
CA GLU A 32 -14.33 -9.60 -7.71
C GLU A 32 -14.91 -8.20 -7.91
N ILE A 33 -16.04 -8.06 -8.63
CA ILE A 33 -16.78 -6.80 -8.77
C ILE A 33 -17.22 -6.28 -7.41
N PHE A 34 -17.75 -7.15 -6.55
CA PHE A 34 -18.17 -6.78 -5.20
C PHE A 34 -17.00 -6.20 -4.38
N PHE A 35 -15.87 -6.92 -4.29
CA PHE A 35 -14.70 -6.45 -3.54
C PHE A 35 -14.10 -5.18 -4.16
N HIS A 36 -13.96 -5.10 -5.49
CA HIS A 36 -13.47 -3.90 -6.14
C HIS A 36 -14.39 -2.69 -5.98
N SER A 37 -15.71 -2.89 -5.84
CA SER A 37 -16.66 -1.78 -5.61
C SER A 37 -16.62 -1.26 -4.18
N LEU A 38 -16.32 -2.12 -3.20
CA LEU A 38 -16.22 -1.69 -1.80
C LEU A 38 -15.03 -0.74 -1.57
N PHE A 39 -13.91 -0.93 -2.26
CA PHE A 39 -12.72 -0.11 -2.03
C PHE A 39 -12.94 1.39 -2.34
N PRO A 40 -13.34 1.81 -3.56
CA PRO A 40 -13.56 3.23 -3.88
C PRO A 40 -14.75 3.82 -3.13
N LEU A 41 -15.66 3.00 -2.60
CA LEU A 41 -16.72 3.45 -1.71
C LEU A 41 -16.16 3.94 -0.36
N PHE A 42 -15.15 3.26 0.17
CA PHE A 42 -14.55 3.57 1.47
C PHE A 42 -13.27 4.41 1.38
N SER A 43 -12.56 4.39 0.25
CA SER A 43 -11.29 5.10 0.07
C SER A 43 -11.38 6.60 0.40
N PRO A 44 -12.44 7.36 0.02
CA PRO A 44 -12.52 8.79 0.31
C PRO A 44 -12.64 9.07 1.82
N LEU A 45 -13.31 8.18 2.56
CA LEU A 45 -13.46 8.30 4.02
C LEU A 45 -12.11 8.07 4.72
N VAL A 46 -11.35 7.07 4.26
CA VAL A 46 -10.01 6.79 4.77
C VAL A 46 -9.06 7.94 4.44
N VAL A 47 -9.06 8.41 3.19
CA VAL A 47 -8.23 9.54 2.73
C VAL A 47 -8.53 10.81 3.53
N SER A 48 -9.82 11.16 3.71
CA SER A 48 -10.23 12.30 4.53
C SER A 48 -9.74 12.17 5.97
N THR A 49 -9.83 10.96 6.54
CA THR A 49 -9.39 10.70 7.92
C THR A 49 -7.87 10.85 8.09
N VAL A 50 -7.10 10.25 7.19
CA VAL A 50 -5.64 10.34 7.21
C VAL A 50 -5.20 11.79 7.01
N TYR A 51 -5.83 12.51 6.08
CA TYR A 51 -5.52 13.91 5.81
C TYR A 51 -5.74 14.81 7.03
N LYS A 52 -6.84 14.61 7.77
CA LYS A 52 -7.16 15.38 8.99
C LYS A 52 -6.26 15.05 10.19
N THR A 53 -5.49 13.96 10.14
CA THR A 53 -4.66 13.52 11.27
C THR A 53 -3.44 14.42 11.43
N THR A 54 -3.48 15.38 12.34
CA THR A 54 -2.39 16.35 12.58
C THR A 54 -1.14 15.74 13.23
N LEU A 55 -1.28 14.56 13.85
CA LEU A 55 -0.19 13.85 14.51
C LEU A 55 0.81 13.19 13.56
N LEU A 56 0.52 13.17 12.26
CA LEU A 56 1.37 12.59 11.24
C LEU A 56 1.93 13.67 10.32
N HIS A 57 3.21 13.49 9.96
CA HIS A 57 3.91 14.38 9.07
C HIS A 57 3.17 14.53 7.73
N ARG A 58 3.17 15.76 7.19
CA ARG A 58 2.47 16.13 5.96
C ARG A 58 2.80 15.18 4.80
N ASN A 59 4.08 14.88 4.60
CA ASN A 59 4.52 13.99 3.51
C ASN A 59 3.95 12.58 3.63
N PHE A 60 3.88 12.02 4.84
CA PHE A 60 3.35 10.67 5.03
C PHE A 60 1.85 10.62 4.71
N ARG A 61 1.09 11.63 5.15
CA ARG A 61 -0.33 11.76 4.81
C ARG A 61 -0.54 11.85 3.30
N LEU A 62 0.20 12.74 2.62
CA LEU A 62 0.11 12.89 1.17
C LEU A 62 0.52 11.62 0.43
N PHE A 63 1.61 10.97 0.85
CA PHE A 63 2.05 9.68 0.31
C PHE A 63 0.96 8.61 0.42
N PHE A 64 0.33 8.51 1.58
CA PHE A 64 -0.78 7.58 1.79
C PHE A 64 -1.97 7.92 0.88
N CYS A 65 -2.38 9.20 0.81
CA CYS A 65 -3.49 9.63 -0.03
C CYS A 65 -3.23 9.37 -1.52
N ILE A 66 -2.04 9.69 -2.02
CA ILE A 66 -1.65 9.42 -3.41
C ILE A 66 -1.68 7.91 -3.68
N THR A 67 -1.18 7.09 -2.76
CA THR A 67 -1.21 5.62 -2.89
C THR A 67 -2.65 5.10 -2.97
N MET A 68 -3.58 5.63 -2.18
CA MET A 68 -5.00 5.28 -2.25
C MET A 68 -5.63 5.65 -3.60
N VAL A 69 -5.34 6.86 -4.10
CA VAL A 69 -5.81 7.30 -5.43
C VAL A 69 -5.25 6.42 -6.55
N GLN A 70 -3.97 6.03 -6.47
CA GLN A 70 -3.37 5.11 -7.45
C GLN A 70 -4.07 3.74 -7.45
N ASN A 71 -4.49 3.25 -6.27
CA ASN A 71 -5.27 2.02 -6.17
C ASN A 71 -6.68 2.17 -6.78
N ASP A 72 -7.34 3.30 -6.57
CA ASP A 72 -8.65 3.57 -7.18
C ASP A 72 -8.56 3.55 -8.72
N ILE A 73 -7.51 4.15 -9.29
CA ILE A 73 -7.25 4.08 -10.74
C ILE A 73 -6.94 2.63 -11.17
N ALA A 74 -6.23 1.85 -10.35
CA ALA A 74 -5.95 0.44 -10.64
C ALA A 74 -7.23 -0.40 -10.68
N ILE A 75 -8.16 -0.13 -9.76
CA ILE A 75 -9.47 -0.75 -9.72
C ILE A 75 -10.29 -0.39 -10.97
N LEU A 76 -10.27 0.89 -11.39
CA LEU A 76 -10.92 1.31 -12.64
C LEU A 76 -10.33 0.57 -13.86
N SER A 77 -9.00 0.42 -13.92
CA SER A 77 -8.35 -0.38 -14.96
C SER A 77 -8.81 -1.84 -14.92
N ARG A 78 -9.05 -2.38 -13.72
CA ARG A 78 -9.53 -3.76 -13.57
C ARG A 78 -10.97 -3.95 -14.02
N PHE A 79 -11.86 -2.98 -13.78
CA PHE A 79 -13.22 -3.03 -14.32
C PHE A 79 -13.25 -3.04 -15.85
N ILE A 80 -12.34 -2.31 -16.49
CA ILE A 80 -12.18 -2.37 -17.96
C ILE A 80 -11.78 -3.78 -18.38
N LEU A 81 -10.75 -4.37 -17.74
CA LEU A 81 -10.32 -5.74 -18.06
C LEU A 81 -11.44 -6.77 -17.85
N LEU A 82 -12.20 -6.65 -16.75
CA LEU A 82 -13.34 -7.51 -16.44
C LEU A 82 -14.46 -7.38 -17.48
N PHE A 83 -14.73 -6.16 -17.98
CA PHE A 83 -15.72 -5.94 -19.04
C PHE A 83 -15.35 -6.72 -20.32
N TYR A 84 -14.09 -6.65 -20.75
CA TYR A 84 -13.61 -7.42 -21.91
C TYR A 84 -13.65 -8.93 -21.65
N GLN A 85 -13.26 -9.37 -20.44
CA GLN A 85 -13.32 -10.77 -20.03
C GLN A 85 -14.75 -11.32 -20.04
N TYR A 86 -15.73 -10.54 -19.55
CA TYR A 86 -17.13 -10.92 -19.46
C TYR A 86 -17.84 -10.91 -20.82
N THR A 87 -17.66 -9.85 -21.60
CA THR A 87 -18.36 -9.69 -22.89
C THR A 87 -17.78 -10.58 -23.99
N GLY A 88 -16.51 -11.01 -23.86
CA GLY A 88 -15.82 -11.73 -24.92
C GLY A 88 -15.65 -10.89 -26.18
N THR A 89 -15.62 -9.55 -26.04
CA THR A 89 -15.43 -8.62 -27.17
C THR A 89 -14.12 -8.99 -27.90
N PRO A 90 -14.14 -9.16 -29.24
CA PRO A 90 -12.93 -9.47 -29.99
C PRO A 90 -11.90 -8.37 -29.76
N VAL A 91 -10.68 -8.78 -29.42
CA VAL A 91 -9.62 -7.84 -29.08
C VAL A 91 -8.87 -7.46 -30.36
N HIS A 92 -8.75 -6.17 -30.62
CA HIS A 92 -7.99 -5.62 -31.72
C HIS A 92 -6.66 -5.00 -31.23
N ASP A 93 -5.64 -4.99 -32.09
CA ASP A 93 -4.32 -4.42 -31.76
C ASP A 93 -4.35 -2.91 -31.44
N TYR A 94 -5.43 -2.22 -31.85
CA TYR A 94 -5.65 -0.79 -31.66
C TYR A 94 -6.62 -0.48 -30.50
N ASP A 95 -6.94 -1.44 -29.64
CA ASP A 95 -7.76 -1.22 -28.45
C ASP A 95 -6.97 -0.51 -27.35
N TYR A 96 -6.68 0.78 -27.56
CA TYR A 96 -5.88 1.61 -26.64
C TYR A 96 -6.41 1.63 -25.21
N LEU A 97 -7.74 1.51 -25.03
CA LEU A 97 -8.36 1.44 -23.71
C LEU A 97 -7.94 0.18 -22.95
N LEU A 98 -7.97 -0.98 -23.63
CA LEU A 98 -7.58 -2.25 -23.04
C LEU A 98 -6.07 -2.31 -22.78
N ILE A 99 -5.27 -1.81 -23.74
CA ILE A 99 -3.81 -1.71 -23.61
C ILE A 99 -3.45 -0.82 -22.42
N GLY A 100 -4.06 0.37 -22.31
CA GLY A 100 -3.84 1.29 -21.21
C GLY A 100 -4.22 0.68 -19.86
N ALA A 101 -5.37 0.01 -19.78
CA ALA A 101 -5.82 -0.67 -18.56
C ALA A 101 -4.84 -1.78 -18.14
N GLN A 102 -4.38 -2.58 -19.09
CA GLN A 102 -3.42 -3.66 -18.86
C GLN A 102 -2.06 -3.12 -18.39
N VAL A 103 -1.52 -2.11 -19.08
CA VAL A 103 -0.24 -1.49 -18.71
C VAL A 103 -0.34 -0.86 -17.32
N TYR A 104 -1.43 -0.14 -17.02
CA TYR A 104 -1.61 0.47 -15.71
C TYR A 104 -1.72 -0.56 -14.59
N ARG A 105 -2.40 -1.69 -14.81
CA ARG A 105 -2.43 -2.81 -13.85
C ARG A 105 -1.02 -3.28 -13.49
N GLU A 106 -0.16 -3.46 -14.49
CA GLU A 106 1.24 -3.86 -14.26
C GLU A 106 2.06 -2.75 -13.56
N ILE A 107 1.85 -1.48 -13.92
CA ILE A 107 2.47 -0.33 -13.23
C ILE A 107 2.10 -0.35 -11.75
N TYR A 108 0.83 -0.56 -11.44
CA TYR A 108 0.35 -0.56 -10.06
C TYR A 108 0.90 -1.75 -9.28
N PHE A 109 0.91 -2.94 -9.87
CA PHE A 109 1.49 -4.13 -9.24
C PHE A 109 2.97 -3.93 -8.88
N ALA A 110 3.74 -3.37 -9.81
CA ALA A 110 5.12 -2.95 -9.58
C ALA A 110 5.23 -1.91 -8.46
N LEU A 111 4.39 -0.87 -8.48
CA LEU A 111 4.37 0.21 -7.51
C LEU A 111 4.13 -0.31 -6.08
N CYS A 112 3.22 -1.27 -5.89
CA CYS A 112 2.94 -1.89 -4.60
C CYS A 112 4.19 -2.50 -3.94
N THR A 113 5.13 -3.03 -4.74
CA THR A 113 6.37 -3.65 -4.23
C THR A 113 7.40 -2.61 -3.76
N LEU A 114 7.33 -1.40 -4.32
CA LEU A 114 8.26 -0.30 -4.09
C LEU A 114 7.73 0.75 -3.10
N ILE A 115 6.43 0.77 -2.81
CA ILE A 115 5.81 1.70 -1.84
C ILE A 115 6.45 1.56 -0.45
N VAL A 116 6.78 0.34 -0.03
CA VAL A 116 7.46 0.09 1.26
C VAL A 116 8.85 0.73 1.25
N PHE A 117 9.61 0.59 0.17
CA PHE A 117 10.91 1.24 0.01
C PHE A 117 10.78 2.77 0.11
N ALA A 118 9.85 3.38 -0.63
CA ALA A 118 9.65 4.84 -0.59
C ALA A 118 9.25 5.33 0.81
N GLY A 119 8.33 4.64 1.49
CA GLY A 119 7.94 4.98 2.86
C GLY A 119 9.11 4.88 3.85
N CYS A 120 9.99 3.88 3.69
CA CYS A 120 11.18 3.74 4.53
C CYS A 120 12.25 4.79 4.22
N ALA A 121 12.47 5.10 2.94
CA ALA A 121 13.39 6.14 2.52
C ALA A 121 12.95 7.53 3.03
N ASP A 122 11.66 7.87 2.93
CA ASP A 122 11.08 9.09 3.50
C ASP A 122 11.34 9.18 5.02
N ARG A 123 11.11 8.08 5.75
CA ARG A 123 11.38 8.02 7.19
C ARG A 123 12.87 8.10 7.52
N LEU A 124 13.75 7.54 6.68
CA LEU A 124 15.19 7.65 6.87
C LEU A 124 15.66 9.10 6.67
N VAL A 125 15.18 9.79 5.62
CA VAL A 125 15.44 11.21 5.39
C VAL A 125 14.96 12.04 6.57
N ALA A 126 13.74 11.79 7.07
CA ALA A 126 13.20 12.46 8.25
C ALA A 126 14.03 12.23 9.52
N THR A 127 14.68 11.07 9.68
CA THR A 127 15.55 10.80 10.83
C THR A 127 16.91 11.50 10.71
N VAL A 128 17.47 11.58 9.49
CA VAL A 128 18.79 12.19 9.24
C VAL A 128 18.69 13.72 9.26
N TYR A 129 17.73 14.28 8.53
CA TYR A 129 17.53 15.73 8.35
C TYR A 129 16.35 16.24 9.20
N TRP A 130 16.28 15.78 10.45
CA TRP A 130 15.11 15.96 11.31
C TRP A 130 14.73 17.42 11.54
N GLU A 131 15.69 18.34 11.72
CA GLU A 131 15.41 19.77 11.96
C GLU A 131 14.69 20.40 10.77
N TRP A 132 15.17 20.12 9.56
CA TRP A 132 14.57 20.62 8.33
C TRP A 132 13.20 19.98 8.08
N TYR A 133 13.09 18.70 8.40
CA TYR A 133 11.86 17.93 8.19
C TYR A 133 10.75 18.36 9.16
N GLU A 134 11.08 18.66 10.41
CA GLU A 134 10.14 19.16 11.42
C GLU A 134 9.53 20.51 11.03
N GLY A 135 10.32 21.38 10.41
CA GLY A 135 9.83 22.67 9.92
C GLY A 135 8.72 22.56 8.87
N ALA A 136 8.43 21.35 8.37
CA ALA A 136 7.39 21.04 7.38
C ALA A 136 7.42 21.99 6.17
N SER A 137 8.60 22.51 5.84
CA SER A 137 8.80 23.49 4.77
C SER A 137 8.39 22.89 3.43
N ASP A 138 8.06 23.73 2.45
CA ASP A 138 7.69 23.23 1.11
C ASP A 138 8.82 22.47 0.42
N GLY A 139 10.08 22.68 0.84
CA GLY A 139 11.20 21.83 0.43
C GLY A 139 11.03 20.35 0.80
N THR A 140 10.31 20.03 1.88
CA THR A 140 10.05 18.62 2.25
C THR A 140 9.16 17.92 1.23
N LEU A 141 8.29 18.65 0.50
CA LEU A 141 7.47 18.07 -0.58
C LEU A 141 8.32 17.62 -1.76
N LEU A 142 9.48 18.24 -1.99
CA LEU A 142 10.42 17.79 -3.01
C LEU A 142 10.91 16.35 -2.72
N VAL A 143 11.07 15.98 -1.45
CA VAL A 143 11.42 14.60 -1.05
C VAL A 143 10.32 13.64 -1.50
N LEU A 144 9.06 14.01 -1.26
CA LEU A 144 7.92 13.19 -1.67
C LEU A 144 7.87 13.01 -3.20
N VAL A 145 8.05 14.10 -3.96
CA VAL A 145 8.08 14.07 -5.43
C VAL A 145 9.24 13.22 -5.95
N ALA A 146 10.45 13.41 -5.39
CA ALA A 146 11.62 12.64 -5.79
C ALA A 146 11.46 11.14 -5.49
N LEU A 147 10.89 10.80 -4.33
CA LEU A 147 10.61 9.40 -3.97
C LEU A 147 9.55 8.79 -4.90
N TYR A 148 8.48 9.51 -5.21
CA TYR A 148 7.48 9.04 -6.17
C TYR A 148 8.08 8.82 -7.55
N PHE A 149 8.88 9.76 -8.06
CA PHE A 149 9.57 9.59 -9.32
C PHE A 149 10.50 8.36 -9.31
N THR A 150 11.20 8.15 -8.19
CA THR A 150 12.11 7.01 -7.98
C THR A 150 11.40 5.66 -8.03
N ILE A 151 10.16 5.56 -7.53
CA ILE A 151 9.40 4.30 -7.57
C ILE A 151 8.54 4.16 -8.83
N TYR A 152 8.03 5.26 -9.39
CA TYR A 152 7.12 5.23 -10.52
C TYR A 152 7.84 4.95 -11.84
N THR A 153 9.03 5.52 -12.03
CA THR A 153 9.86 5.29 -13.23
C THR A 153 10.19 3.81 -13.44
N PRO A 154 10.76 3.07 -12.47
CA PRO A 154 11.01 1.64 -12.64
C PRO A 154 9.72 0.83 -12.78
N SER A 155 8.61 1.24 -12.15
CA SER A 155 7.32 0.57 -12.35
C SER A 155 6.81 0.68 -13.78
N ILE A 156 6.91 1.85 -14.41
CA ILE A 156 6.58 2.04 -15.83
C ILE A 156 7.50 1.18 -16.70
N VAL A 157 8.81 1.24 -16.49
CA VAL A 157 9.78 0.47 -17.28
C VAL A 157 9.48 -1.03 -17.17
N MET A 158 9.23 -1.54 -15.96
CA MET A 158 8.92 -2.94 -15.74
C MET A 158 7.59 -3.35 -16.39
N ALA A 159 6.55 -2.52 -16.29
CA ALA A 159 5.26 -2.76 -16.93
C ALA A 159 5.38 -2.80 -18.46
N LEU A 160 6.12 -1.87 -19.05
CA LEU A 160 6.35 -1.84 -20.50
C LEU A 160 7.19 -3.05 -20.95
N CYS A 161 8.25 -3.41 -20.22
CA CYS A 161 9.05 -4.59 -20.51
C CYS A 161 8.21 -5.89 -20.46
N CYS A 162 7.32 -6.00 -19.47
CA CYS A 162 6.39 -7.13 -19.35
C CYS A 162 5.38 -7.14 -20.51
N PHE A 163 4.77 -5.98 -20.81
CA PHE A 163 3.78 -5.84 -21.88
C PHE A 163 4.36 -6.17 -23.27
N TYR A 164 5.56 -5.68 -23.57
CA TYR A 164 6.28 -5.96 -24.82
C TYR A 164 7.02 -7.31 -24.83
N ARG A 165 6.93 -8.10 -23.75
CA ARG A 165 7.62 -9.39 -23.58
C ARG A 165 9.14 -9.30 -23.76
N ILE A 166 9.72 -8.15 -23.40
CA ILE A 166 11.18 -8.01 -23.31
C ILE A 166 11.70 -8.86 -22.14
N ILE A 167 10.89 -8.98 -21.08
CA ILE A 167 11.12 -9.89 -19.96
C ILE A 167 10.05 -10.97 -19.95
N ASP A 168 10.47 -12.20 -19.65
CA ASP A 168 9.54 -13.31 -19.43
C ASP A 168 8.84 -13.20 -18.06
N GLN A 169 7.71 -13.89 -17.89
CA GLN A 169 6.93 -13.89 -16.64
C GLN A 169 7.74 -14.35 -15.43
N LEU A 170 8.62 -15.35 -15.61
CA LEU A 170 9.50 -15.82 -14.53
C LEU A 170 10.52 -14.73 -14.14
N GLN A 171 11.10 -14.04 -15.12
CA GLN A 171 12.04 -12.93 -14.89
C GLN A 171 11.34 -11.77 -14.18
N TYR A 172 10.11 -11.45 -14.58
CA TYR A 172 9.27 -10.44 -13.94
C TYR A 172 9.01 -10.79 -12.46
N LEU A 173 8.65 -12.04 -12.17
CA LEU A 173 8.47 -12.53 -10.79
C LEU A 173 9.76 -12.43 -9.95
N ILE A 174 10.91 -12.80 -10.52
CA ILE A 174 12.20 -12.66 -9.85
C ILE A 174 12.48 -11.19 -9.56
N LEU A 175 12.26 -10.29 -10.52
CA LEU A 175 12.49 -8.86 -10.35
C LEU A 175 11.63 -8.29 -9.22
N ILE A 176 10.32 -8.59 -9.20
CA ILE A 176 9.41 -8.22 -8.12
C ILE A 176 9.83 -8.80 -6.76
N GLY A 177 10.24 -10.07 -6.73
CA GLY A 177 10.73 -10.71 -5.51
C GLY A 177 11.98 -10.03 -4.96
N THR A 178 12.90 -9.63 -5.84
CA THR A 178 14.13 -8.91 -5.46
C THR A 178 13.83 -7.49 -4.99
N THR A 179 12.96 -6.73 -5.67
CA THR A 179 12.59 -5.37 -5.23
C THR A 179 11.88 -5.41 -3.89
N GLN A 180 10.94 -6.34 -3.69
CA GLN A 180 10.27 -6.55 -2.41
C GLN A 180 11.26 -6.90 -1.29
N SER A 181 12.25 -7.75 -1.57
CA SER A 181 13.30 -8.12 -0.61
C SER A 181 14.15 -6.91 -0.21
N ILE A 182 14.53 -6.08 -1.18
CA ILE A 182 15.25 -4.81 -0.91
C ILE A 182 14.38 -3.86 -0.06
N SER A 183 13.09 -3.73 -0.36
CA SER A 183 12.14 -2.94 0.43
C SER A 183 12.07 -3.40 1.90
N ILE A 184 12.03 -4.71 2.13
CA ILE A 184 12.02 -5.29 3.49
C ILE A 184 13.34 -5.03 4.22
N LEU A 185 14.48 -5.20 3.56
CA LEU A 185 15.79 -4.89 4.15
C LEU A 185 15.89 -3.40 4.53
N MET A 186 15.40 -2.51 3.67
CA MET A 186 15.35 -1.07 3.94
C MET A 186 14.45 -0.74 5.15
N LEU A 187 13.30 -1.42 5.29
CA LEU A 187 12.43 -1.30 6.45
C LEU A 187 13.14 -1.72 7.74
N LEU A 188 13.79 -2.88 7.74
CA LEU A 188 14.53 -3.40 8.91
C LEU A 188 15.67 -2.46 9.30
N TYR A 189 16.45 -1.99 8.31
CA TYR A 189 17.54 -1.05 8.51
C TYR A 189 17.05 0.27 9.10
N THR A 190 16.04 0.89 8.48
CA THR A 190 15.49 2.20 8.90
C THR A 190 14.91 2.11 10.32
N ARG A 191 14.23 1.00 10.63
CA ARG A 191 13.72 0.72 11.97
C ARG A 191 14.85 0.59 12.99
N TYR A 192 15.86 -0.25 12.70
CA TYR A 192 17.03 -0.41 13.56
C TYR A 192 17.73 0.93 13.82
N PHE A 193 17.94 1.73 12.78
CA PHE A 193 18.56 3.05 12.87
C PHE A 193 17.77 3.99 13.78
N ASN A 194 16.45 4.06 13.62
CA ASN A 194 15.58 4.89 14.47
C ASN A 194 15.62 4.45 15.95
N PHE A 195 15.57 3.15 16.24
CA PHE A 195 15.67 2.66 17.62
C PHE A 195 17.03 2.96 18.25
N ARG A 196 18.12 2.81 17.50
CA ARG A 196 19.47 3.15 17.97
C ARG A 196 19.59 4.63 18.28
N THR A 197 19.09 5.50 17.40
CA THR A 197 19.12 6.95 17.59
C THR A 197 18.28 7.37 18.80
N LEU A 198 17.08 6.79 18.99
CA LEU A 198 16.27 7.04 20.17
C LEU A 198 16.96 6.59 21.47
N SER A 199 17.57 5.41 21.45
CA SER A 199 18.30 4.87 22.60
C SER A 199 19.52 5.70 22.95
N ALA A 200 20.20 6.26 21.95
CA ALA A 200 21.28 7.22 22.16
C ALA A 200 20.74 8.48 22.84
N LEU A 201 19.69 9.12 22.29
CA LEU A 201 19.12 10.35 22.86
C LEU A 201 18.66 10.19 24.32
N ARG A 202 18.12 9.03 24.70
CA ARG A 202 17.75 8.73 26.09
C ARG A 202 18.92 8.77 27.07
N ARG A 203 20.15 8.52 26.62
CA ARG A 203 21.36 8.62 27.46
C ARG A 203 21.80 10.07 27.68
N TRP A 204 21.49 10.99 26.76
CA TRP A 204 21.91 12.39 26.80
C TRP A 204 20.80 13.31 27.35
N ARG A 205 20.34 13.02 28.58
CA ARG A 205 19.12 13.59 29.18
C ARG A 205 19.12 15.12 29.40
N ASN A 206 20.26 15.80 29.28
CA ASN A 206 20.42 17.18 29.77
C ASN A 206 20.35 18.30 28.71
N SER A 207 19.92 18.05 27.46
CA SER A 207 19.75 19.14 26.48
C SER A 207 18.30 19.25 25.96
N GLN A 208 17.74 20.46 25.95
CA GLN A 208 16.39 20.74 25.43
C GLN A 208 16.24 20.33 23.95
N TYR A 209 17.32 20.47 23.17
CA TYR A 209 17.42 20.04 21.78
C TYR A 209 17.20 18.51 21.59
N CYS A 210 17.36 17.71 22.64
CA CYS A 210 17.06 16.27 22.59
C CYS A 210 15.55 15.96 22.59
N LEU A 211 14.68 16.84 23.11
CA LEU A 211 13.25 16.52 23.25
C LEU A 211 12.55 16.50 21.90
N THR A 212 12.74 17.54 21.11
CA THR A 212 12.12 17.70 19.79
C THR A 212 12.55 16.58 18.84
N LYS A 213 13.86 16.30 18.78
CA LYS A 213 14.40 15.18 18.01
C LYS A 213 13.84 13.84 18.48
N ALA A 214 13.67 13.64 19.79
CA ALA A 214 13.09 12.41 20.33
C ALA A 214 11.61 12.26 19.94
N PHE A 215 10.84 13.35 19.89
CA PHE A 215 9.47 13.34 19.40
C PHE A 215 9.40 12.92 17.91
N GLN A 216 10.20 13.54 17.04
CA GLN A 216 10.26 13.22 15.61
C GLN A 216 10.64 11.75 15.37
N ILE A 217 11.62 11.23 16.10
CA ILE A 217 12.02 9.82 16.00
C ILE A 217 10.92 8.90 16.54
N GLY A 218 10.23 9.31 17.61
CA GLY A 218 9.07 8.60 18.14
C GLY A 218 7.95 8.45 17.11
N GLU A 219 7.65 9.54 16.39
CA GLU A 219 6.71 9.56 15.27
C GLU A 219 7.18 8.62 14.15
N ASN A 220 8.45 8.69 13.73
CA ASN A 220 9.00 7.81 12.70
C ASN A 220 8.89 6.33 13.09
N ILE A 221 9.16 5.97 14.35
CA ILE A 221 9.01 4.59 14.84
C ILE A 221 7.55 4.15 14.76
N ARG A 222 6.60 5.02 15.11
CA ARG A 222 5.16 4.73 14.99
C ARG A 222 4.77 4.47 13.55
N ILE A 223 5.20 5.32 12.61
CA ILE A 223 4.95 5.13 11.17
C ILE A 223 5.59 3.84 10.65
N LEU A 224 6.82 3.53 11.07
CA LEU A 224 7.50 2.28 10.66
C LEU A 224 6.78 1.02 11.19
N LYS A 225 6.08 1.09 12.33
CA LYS A 225 5.22 -0.01 12.79
C LYS A 225 3.99 -0.17 11.90
N ILE A 226 3.37 0.94 11.48
CA ILE A 226 2.28 0.92 10.50
C ILE A 226 2.76 0.26 9.20
N ILE A 227 3.87 0.77 8.62
CA ILE A 227 4.46 0.22 7.40
C ILE A 227 4.78 -1.28 7.56
N GLN A 228 5.34 -1.70 8.71
CA GLN A 228 5.64 -3.11 8.97
C GLN A 228 4.37 -3.97 8.96
N LEU A 229 3.30 -3.55 9.65
CA LEU A 229 2.04 -4.28 9.67
C LEU A 229 1.50 -4.46 8.24
N MET A 230 1.47 -3.39 7.46
CA MET A 230 1.03 -3.43 6.06
C MET A 230 1.94 -4.33 5.20
N THR A 231 3.26 -4.30 5.45
CA THR A 231 4.25 -5.11 4.72
C THR A 231 4.06 -6.60 5.00
N ILE A 232 3.87 -7.00 6.27
CA ILE A 232 3.67 -8.41 6.66
C ILE A 232 2.44 -8.97 5.92
N SER A 233 1.34 -8.22 5.93
CA SER A 233 0.13 -8.62 5.21
C SER A 233 0.36 -8.69 3.71
N THR A 234 1.07 -7.72 3.13
CA THR A 234 1.41 -7.72 1.70
C THR A 234 2.25 -8.95 1.33
N VAL A 235 3.26 -9.29 2.12
CA VAL A 235 4.09 -10.50 1.88
C VAL A 235 3.26 -11.77 1.97
N PHE A 236 2.35 -11.86 2.95
CA PHE A 236 1.46 -13.02 3.08
C PHE A 236 0.55 -13.20 1.86
N PHE A 237 -0.17 -12.14 1.47
CA PHE A 237 -1.10 -12.21 0.34
C PHE A 237 -0.36 -12.39 -1.00
N ASN A 238 0.76 -11.69 -1.21
CA ASN A 238 1.58 -11.85 -2.42
C ASN A 238 2.26 -13.21 -2.48
N GLY A 239 2.60 -13.83 -1.36
CA GLY A 239 3.16 -15.19 -1.33
C GLY A 239 2.16 -16.21 -1.89
N ILE A 240 0.89 -16.11 -1.48
CA ILE A 240 -0.20 -16.94 -2.02
C ILE A 240 -0.41 -16.64 -3.51
N ALA A 241 -0.49 -15.36 -3.89
CA ALA A 241 -0.66 -14.94 -5.27
C ALA A 241 0.49 -15.43 -6.18
N SER A 242 1.73 -15.34 -5.71
CA SER A 242 2.92 -15.81 -6.43
C SER A 242 2.92 -17.33 -6.58
N THR A 243 2.45 -18.06 -5.56
CA THR A 243 2.31 -19.53 -5.63
C THR A 243 1.29 -19.94 -6.70
N LEU A 244 0.16 -19.22 -6.78
CA LEU A 244 -0.84 -19.41 -7.83
C LEU A 244 -0.25 -19.11 -9.22
N LEU A 245 0.49 -18.01 -9.37
CA LEU A 245 1.10 -17.65 -10.65
C LEU A 245 2.18 -18.66 -11.08
N LEU A 246 2.99 -19.18 -10.15
CA LEU A 246 3.96 -20.25 -10.44
C LEU A 246 3.23 -21.54 -10.85
N SER A 247 2.15 -21.89 -10.16
CA SER A 247 1.33 -23.05 -10.49
C SER A 247 0.71 -22.90 -11.88
N PHE A 248 0.23 -21.70 -12.25
CA PHE A 248 -0.25 -21.40 -13.59
C PHE A 248 0.81 -21.70 -14.67
N HIS A 249 2.07 -21.39 -14.40
CA HIS A 249 3.17 -21.57 -15.35
C HIS A 249 3.62 -23.05 -15.46
N PHE A 250 3.74 -23.76 -14.34
CA PHE A 250 4.29 -25.12 -14.32
C PHE A 250 3.26 -26.24 -14.55
N ILE A 251 1.96 -25.96 -14.42
CA ILE A 251 0.93 -26.97 -14.68
C ILE A 251 0.75 -27.15 -16.18
N ASP A 252 1.34 -28.21 -16.75
CA ASP A 252 1.14 -28.65 -18.15
C ASP A 252 -0.22 -29.33 -18.40
N HIS A 253 -1.08 -29.39 -17.40
CA HIS A 253 -2.43 -29.93 -17.53
C HIS A 253 -3.37 -28.99 -18.33
N SER A 254 -4.65 -29.35 -18.37
CA SER A 254 -5.68 -28.68 -19.18
C SER A 254 -5.69 -27.16 -19.04
N LEU A 255 -5.86 -26.47 -20.18
CA LEU A 255 -6.01 -25.01 -20.26
C LEU A 255 -7.06 -24.47 -19.26
N LEU A 256 -8.13 -25.24 -19.02
CA LEU A 256 -9.18 -24.91 -18.07
C LEU A 256 -8.65 -24.66 -16.65
N ILE A 257 -7.74 -25.52 -16.14
CA ILE A 257 -7.17 -25.37 -14.80
C ILE A 257 -6.34 -24.08 -14.72
N ARG A 258 -5.55 -23.79 -15.76
CA ARG A 258 -4.79 -22.54 -15.85
C ARG A 258 -5.71 -21.32 -15.75
N TYR A 259 -6.82 -21.29 -16.48
CA TYR A 259 -7.77 -20.18 -16.39
C TYR A 259 -8.44 -20.07 -15.02
N VAL A 260 -8.80 -21.18 -14.38
CA VAL A 260 -9.34 -21.18 -13.01
C VAL A 260 -8.34 -20.60 -12.02
N ILE A 261 -7.05 -20.97 -12.11
CA ILE A 261 -5.98 -20.43 -11.28
C ILE A 261 -5.80 -18.93 -11.52
N GLY A 262 -5.82 -18.49 -12.79
CA GLY A 262 -5.73 -17.07 -13.15
C GLY A 262 -6.87 -16.24 -12.57
N SER A 263 -8.12 -16.72 -12.69
CA SER A 263 -9.28 -16.02 -12.09
C SER A 263 -9.26 -16.04 -10.57
N PHE A 264 -8.77 -17.11 -9.95
CA PHE A 264 -8.59 -17.17 -8.51
C PHE A 264 -7.49 -16.20 -8.03
N PHE A 265 -6.41 -16.05 -8.79
CA PHE A 265 -5.38 -15.03 -8.54
C PHE A 265 -5.99 -13.62 -8.57
N ASP A 266 -6.76 -13.28 -9.61
CA ASP A 266 -7.41 -11.97 -9.72
C ASP A 266 -8.35 -11.72 -8.53
N LEU A 267 -9.22 -12.69 -8.20
CA LEU A 267 -10.09 -12.63 -7.02
C LEU A 267 -9.29 -12.43 -5.72
N TRP A 268 -8.19 -13.15 -5.55
CA TRP A 268 -7.33 -13.05 -4.36
C TRP A 268 -6.73 -11.65 -4.22
N THR A 269 -6.31 -11.02 -5.32
CA THR A 269 -5.82 -9.63 -5.29
C THR A 269 -6.91 -8.63 -4.92
N SER A 270 -8.17 -8.87 -5.33
CA SER A 270 -9.31 -8.01 -4.93
C SER A 270 -9.61 -8.10 -3.43
N ILE A 271 -9.54 -9.31 -2.85
CA ILE A 271 -9.69 -9.54 -1.41
C ILE A 271 -8.56 -8.84 -0.64
N TYR A 272 -7.33 -8.96 -1.14
CA TYR A 272 -6.17 -8.27 -0.56
C TYR A 272 -6.37 -6.76 -0.52
N GLY A 273 -6.91 -6.14 -1.58
CA GLY A 273 -7.18 -4.70 -1.60
C GLY A 273 -8.09 -4.23 -0.45
N ILE A 274 -9.18 -4.96 -0.19
CA ILE A 274 -10.09 -4.67 0.92
C ILE A 274 -9.45 -4.93 2.28
N PHE A 275 -8.71 -6.04 2.40
CA PHE A 275 -7.99 -6.36 3.62
C PHE A 275 -6.91 -5.32 3.95
N TYR A 276 -6.18 -4.86 2.93
CA TYR A 276 -5.19 -3.79 3.05
C TYR A 276 -5.84 -2.50 3.53
N MET A 277 -6.97 -2.08 2.93
CA MET A 277 -7.70 -0.90 3.40
C MET A 277 -8.13 -1.03 4.87
N TYR A 278 -8.71 -2.17 5.25
CA TYR A 278 -9.11 -2.46 6.62
C TYR A 278 -7.92 -2.38 7.59
N LEU A 279 -6.79 -2.99 7.24
CA LEU A 279 -5.58 -2.91 8.06
C LEU A 279 -5.01 -1.50 8.14
N SER A 280 -5.06 -0.73 7.05
CA SER A 280 -4.56 0.66 7.04
C SER A 280 -5.28 1.53 8.07
N VAL A 281 -6.59 1.31 8.21
CA VAL A 281 -7.44 1.98 9.21
C VAL A 281 -7.12 1.51 10.62
N ARG A 282 -6.92 0.20 10.81
CA ARG A 282 -6.61 -0.40 12.12
C ARG A 282 -5.16 -0.22 12.57
N ALA A 283 -4.25 0.12 11.67
CA ALA A 283 -2.84 0.23 11.97
C ALA A 283 -2.53 1.33 12.99
N ASP A 284 -3.41 2.33 13.09
CA ASP A 284 -3.25 3.44 14.01
C ASP A 284 -4.54 3.77 14.78
N ARG A 285 -4.43 3.95 16.10
CA ARG A 285 -5.58 4.27 16.96
C ARG A 285 -6.23 5.60 16.61
N VAL A 286 -5.45 6.58 16.17
CA VAL A 286 -5.97 7.90 15.81
C VAL A 286 -6.80 7.80 14.53
N PHE A 287 -6.41 6.94 13.60
CA PHE A 287 -7.23 6.66 12.42
C PHE A 287 -8.56 6.03 12.81
N MET A 288 -8.54 5.04 13.71
CA MET A 288 -9.76 4.43 14.23
C MET A 288 -10.68 5.43 14.94
N GLN A 289 -10.11 6.31 15.77
CA GLN A 289 -10.86 7.37 16.48
C GLN A 289 -11.52 8.33 15.48
N ASN A 290 -10.77 8.84 14.51
CA ASN A 290 -11.28 9.75 13.50
C ASN A 290 -12.33 9.06 12.59
N ILE A 291 -12.17 7.76 12.29
CA ILE A 291 -13.17 7.01 11.52
C ILE A 291 -14.46 6.79 12.30
N SER A 292 -14.39 6.63 13.63
CA SER A 292 -15.58 6.44 14.47
C SER A 292 -16.51 7.66 14.54
N GLU A 293 -16.05 8.83 14.07
CA GLU A 293 -16.87 10.02 13.86
C GLU A 293 -17.91 9.81 12.75
N PHE A 294 -17.61 8.94 11.77
CA PHE A 294 -18.56 8.59 10.71
C PHE A 294 -19.56 7.56 11.23
N ARG A 295 -20.83 7.99 11.39
CA ARG A 295 -21.93 7.15 11.90
C ARG A 295 -22.05 5.78 11.21
N ILE A 296 -21.82 5.73 9.90
CA ILE A 296 -21.92 4.51 9.08
C ILE A 296 -20.88 3.46 9.48
N LEU A 297 -19.67 3.89 9.88
CA LEU A 297 -18.55 3.00 10.19
C LEU A 297 -18.50 2.59 11.67
N ARG A 298 -19.29 3.23 12.53
CA ARG A 298 -19.35 2.90 13.97
C ARG A 298 -19.80 1.46 14.22
N ILE A 299 -20.60 0.88 13.33
CA ILE A 299 -21.05 -0.52 13.41
C ILE A 299 -19.87 -1.50 13.25
N CYS A 300 -18.88 -1.16 12.44
CA CYS A 300 -17.73 -2.01 12.15
C CYS A 300 -16.59 -1.85 13.17
N ALA A 301 -16.66 -0.85 14.04
CA ALA A 301 -15.65 -0.54 15.03
C ALA A 301 -16.27 -0.55 16.43
N PRO A 302 -16.58 -1.73 17.01
CA PRO A 302 -16.90 -1.80 18.43
C PRO A 302 -15.72 -1.21 19.19
N LEU A 303 -15.95 -0.07 19.84
CA LEU A 303 -14.95 0.66 20.60
C LEU A 303 -14.33 -0.31 21.60
N GLN A 304 -13.02 -0.54 21.49
CA GLN A 304 -12.26 -1.19 22.56
C GLN A 304 -12.24 -0.24 23.77
N GLU A 305 -13.29 -0.27 24.59
CA GLU A 305 -13.39 0.51 25.83
C GLU A 305 -12.29 0.11 26.83
N GLU A 306 -11.77 -1.12 26.76
CA GLU A 306 -10.83 -1.67 27.76
C GLU A 306 -9.42 -1.03 27.75
N GLU A 307 -8.99 -0.34 26.70
CA GLU A 307 -7.63 0.24 26.65
C GLU A 307 -7.54 1.71 27.08
N SER A 308 -8.68 2.36 27.35
CA SER A 308 -8.77 3.73 27.87
C SER A 308 -8.02 3.92 29.20
N VAL A 309 -7.94 2.87 30.03
CA VAL A 309 -7.20 2.82 31.31
C VAL A 309 -5.67 2.95 31.11
N SER A 310 -5.14 2.49 29.97
CA SER A 310 -3.70 2.65 29.66
C SER A 310 -3.35 4.04 29.15
N ILE A 311 -4.31 4.71 28.50
CA ILE A 311 -4.15 6.06 27.94
C ILE A 311 -4.18 7.12 29.05
N GLU A 312 -4.95 6.93 30.12
CA GLU A 312 -4.85 7.79 31.31
C GLU A 312 -3.43 7.75 31.93
N ARG A 313 -2.74 6.60 31.89
CA ARG A 313 -1.34 6.52 32.33
C ARG A 313 -0.36 7.28 31.42
N HIS A 314 -0.60 7.34 30.11
CA HIS A 314 0.23 8.14 29.20
C HIS A 314 -0.13 9.62 29.20
N ARG A 315 -1.41 9.98 29.38
CA ARG A 315 -1.83 11.35 29.67
C ARG A 315 -1.18 11.90 30.94
N GLY A 316 -0.99 11.08 31.98
CA GLY A 316 -0.20 11.48 33.15
C GLY A 316 1.24 11.91 32.82
N VAL A 317 1.86 11.35 31.76
CA VAL A 317 3.22 11.72 31.30
C VAL A 317 3.21 12.98 30.42
N GLU A 318 2.22 13.13 29.53
CA GLU A 318 2.04 14.36 28.76
C GLU A 318 1.63 15.54 29.65
N ASP A 319 0.75 15.32 30.63
CA ASP A 319 0.37 16.32 31.61
C ASP A 319 1.56 16.67 32.50
N THR A 320 2.41 15.72 32.91
CA THR A 320 3.66 16.10 33.61
C THR A 320 4.60 16.89 32.71
N THR A 321 4.70 16.58 31.42
CA THR A 321 5.54 17.33 30.48
C THR A 321 4.99 18.75 30.26
N ARG A 322 3.67 18.88 30.10
CA ARG A 322 2.98 20.17 29.94
C ARG A 322 3.01 21.00 31.22
N THR A 323 2.86 20.35 32.37
CA THR A 323 3.03 20.97 33.70
C THR A 323 4.48 21.40 33.89
N TYR A 324 5.46 20.63 33.41
CA TYR A 324 6.87 20.99 33.43
C TYR A 324 7.14 22.23 32.58
N PHE A 325 6.62 22.30 31.35
CA PHE A 325 6.74 23.49 30.50
C PHE A 325 6.00 24.71 31.05
N LEU A 326 4.82 24.51 31.66
CA LEU A 326 4.11 25.58 32.35
C LEU A 326 4.89 26.09 33.57
N GLN A 327 5.50 25.19 34.35
CA GLN A 327 6.37 25.56 35.48
C GLN A 327 7.63 26.29 35.02
N LEU A 328 8.24 25.86 33.91
CA LEU A 328 9.42 26.50 33.34
C LEU A 328 9.09 27.90 32.80
N ASN A 329 7.94 28.06 32.15
CA ASN A 329 7.48 29.35 31.66
C ASN A 329 7.10 30.31 32.82
N LYS A 330 6.64 29.75 33.94
CA LYS A 330 6.29 30.51 35.16
C LYS A 330 7.50 30.86 36.03
N SER A 331 8.66 30.23 35.82
CA SER A 331 9.90 30.56 36.54
C SER A 331 10.82 31.52 35.79
N TRP A 332 10.54 31.77 34.51
CA TRP A 332 11.28 32.71 33.66
C TRP A 332 10.57 34.05 33.45
N ASN A 333 9.27 34.14 33.76
CA ASN A 333 8.53 35.39 33.92
C ASN A 333 8.36 35.68 35.40
#